data_AF-A0A2S2QN79-F1
#
_entry.id   AF-A0A2S2QN79-F1
#
_cell.length_a   1.000
_cell.length_b   1.000
_cell.length_c   1.000
_cell.angle_alpha   90.00
_cell.angle_beta   90.00
_cell.angle_gamma   90.00
#
_symmetry.space_group_name_H-M   'P 1'
#
loop_
_entity.id
_entity.type
_entity.pdbx_description
1 polymer ?
#
loop_
_entity_poly.entity_id
_entity_poly.type
_entity_poly.pdbx_seq_one_letter_code
_entity_poly.pdbx_strand_id
1 'polypeptide(L)'
;MTNQLDQCTQLCDNIEKKYPDQIEDIVLIKAVMLWRLNKNSEAIDLLKKFIYEQKRPTAKLNCTLMAVKLLLMQNNTNEAITLLQNLGELKYKLGIVSTLVTLYLNINNFKAASDLFNDTLSWYSQKEVDNSKITILLKQLAKLHLREQDPKEAAKRLSRLLELNPTNKKFLAQLIIAYTQFDPEKAQEYSKQLPPLDLQDTDIDLLENTNWMMGSKLIKKSTLKPDAAGYLNKFILLKCCVCFKVHDN
;
A
#
# COMPACT_ATOMS: atom_id res chain seq x y z
N MET A 1 -21.95 27.23 -18.10
CA MET A 1 -21.35 27.08 -16.75
C MET A 1 -20.11 27.96 -16.54
N THR A 2 -19.88 29.01 -17.34
CA THR A 2 -18.60 29.76 -17.36
C THR A 2 -18.51 30.85 -16.28
N ASN A 3 -19.63 31.44 -15.87
CA ASN A 3 -19.64 32.61 -14.96
C ASN A 3 -19.26 32.29 -13.50
N GLN A 4 -19.58 31.09 -13.00
CA GLN A 4 -19.30 30.74 -11.59
C GLN A 4 -17.81 30.53 -11.32
N LEU A 5 -17.02 30.17 -12.34
CA LEU A 5 -15.62 29.86 -12.15
C LEU A 5 -14.75 31.13 -12.07
N ASP A 6 -15.07 32.14 -12.89
CA ASP A 6 -14.43 33.46 -12.84
C ASP A 6 -14.80 34.21 -11.55
N GLN A 7 -16.02 34.00 -11.02
CA GLN A 7 -16.39 34.50 -9.70
C GLN A 7 -15.54 33.83 -8.60
N CYS A 8 -15.31 32.52 -8.69
CA CYS A 8 -14.46 31.83 -7.72
C CYS A 8 -12.99 32.31 -7.77
N THR A 9 -12.43 32.66 -8.93
CA THR A 9 -11.04 33.15 -9.01
C THR A 9 -10.91 34.52 -8.35
N GLN A 10 -11.83 35.43 -8.66
CA GLN A 10 -11.90 36.74 -8.02
C GLN A 10 -12.10 36.65 -6.50
N LEU A 11 -12.95 35.72 -6.03
CA LEU A 11 -13.12 35.47 -4.61
C LEU A 11 -11.83 34.92 -3.97
N CYS A 12 -11.13 33.99 -4.62
CA CYS A 12 -9.86 33.48 -4.13
C CYS A 12 -8.81 34.60 -4.00
N ASP A 13 -8.70 35.49 -4.99
CA ASP A 13 -7.75 36.62 -4.96
C ASP A 13 -8.10 37.65 -3.87
N ASN A 14 -9.40 37.84 -3.60
CA ASN A 14 -9.87 38.70 -2.50
C ASN A 14 -9.59 38.08 -1.12
N ILE A 15 -9.74 36.76 -0.99
CA ILE A 15 -9.45 36.03 0.26
C ILE A 15 -7.95 35.99 0.51
N GLU A 16 -7.13 35.82 -0.52
CA GLU A 16 -5.66 35.82 -0.41
C GLU A 16 -5.13 37.15 0.15
N LYS A 17 -5.75 38.27 -0.27
CA LYS A 17 -5.42 39.60 0.27
C LYS A 17 -5.88 39.81 1.72
N LYS A 18 -6.99 39.17 2.12
CA LYS A 18 -7.59 39.35 3.45
C LYS A 18 -7.03 38.40 4.52
N TYR A 19 -6.63 37.20 4.12
CA TYR A 19 -6.21 36.13 5.02
C TYR A 19 -4.94 35.43 4.50
N PRO A 20 -3.76 36.07 4.67
CA PRO A 20 -2.48 35.46 4.27
C PRO A 20 -2.14 34.20 5.08
N ASP A 21 -2.79 33.98 6.23
CA ASP A 21 -2.57 32.78 7.04
C ASP A 21 -3.19 31.51 6.44
N GLN A 22 -4.16 31.64 5.51
CA GLN A 22 -4.89 30.53 4.89
C GLN A 22 -4.49 30.24 3.44
N ILE A 23 -3.28 30.65 3.04
CA ILE A 23 -2.80 30.49 1.65
C ILE A 23 -2.84 29.03 1.19
N GLU A 24 -2.63 28.04 2.09
CA GLU A 24 -2.72 26.61 1.76
C GLU A 24 -4.08 26.24 1.16
N ASP A 25 -5.18 26.59 1.83
CA ASP A 25 -6.53 26.23 1.39
C ASP A 25 -6.87 26.91 0.07
N ILE A 26 -6.46 28.17 -0.09
CA ILE A 26 -6.67 28.95 -1.32
C ILE A 26 -5.94 28.30 -2.50
N VAL A 27 -4.68 27.90 -2.30
CA VAL A 27 -3.87 27.22 -3.32
C VAL A 27 -4.50 25.89 -3.73
N LEU A 28 -5.00 25.11 -2.77
CA LEU A 28 -5.70 23.86 -3.06
C LEU A 28 -6.99 24.09 -3.86
N ILE A 29 -7.78 25.09 -3.48
CA ILE A 29 -9.00 25.47 -4.22
C ILE A 29 -8.64 25.91 -5.64
N LYS A 30 -7.65 26.79 -5.81
CA LYS A 30 -7.17 27.25 -7.12
C LYS A 30 -6.71 26.08 -8.00
N ALA A 31 -5.96 25.11 -7.44
CA ALA A 31 -5.53 23.94 -8.18
C ALA A 31 -6.69 23.05 -8.65
N VAL A 32 -7.69 22.82 -7.78
CA VAL A 32 -8.91 22.05 -8.14
C VAL A 32 -9.71 22.78 -9.22
N MET A 33 -9.80 24.10 -9.15
CA MET A 33 -10.49 24.90 -10.16
C MET A 33 -9.81 24.80 -11.53
N LEU A 34 -8.47 24.95 -11.58
CA LEU A 34 -7.69 24.79 -12.81
C LEU A 34 -7.87 23.39 -13.41
N TRP A 35 -7.93 22.36 -12.57
CA TRP A 35 -8.25 21.01 -13.00
C TRP A 35 -9.63 20.90 -13.65
N ARG A 36 -10.66 21.55 -13.06
CA ARG A 36 -12.01 21.59 -13.65
C ARG A 36 -12.07 22.36 -14.97
N LEU A 37 -11.13 23.26 -15.22
CA LEU A 37 -10.98 23.98 -16.50
C LEU A 37 -10.23 23.20 -17.58
N ASN A 38 -9.86 21.93 -17.32
CA ASN A 38 -8.92 21.16 -18.14
C ASN A 38 -7.52 21.81 -18.26
N LYS A 39 -7.19 22.79 -17.39
CA LYS A 39 -5.86 23.41 -17.31
C LYS A 39 -4.96 22.60 -16.38
N ASN A 40 -4.76 21.35 -16.77
CA ASN A 40 -4.19 20.30 -15.94
C ASN A 40 -2.70 20.52 -15.61
N SER A 41 -1.93 21.08 -16.56
CA SER A 41 -0.52 21.44 -16.35
C SER A 41 -0.37 22.63 -15.39
N GLU A 42 -1.13 23.72 -15.64
CA GLU A 42 -1.14 24.92 -14.79
C GLU A 42 -1.45 24.58 -13.32
N ALA A 43 -2.40 23.67 -13.09
CA ALA A 43 -2.76 23.21 -11.74
C ALA A 43 -1.58 22.55 -11.00
N ILE A 44 -0.84 21.69 -11.69
CA ILE A 44 0.31 20.97 -11.11
C ILE A 44 1.46 21.94 -10.88
N ASP A 45 1.73 22.84 -11.82
CA ASP A 45 2.81 23.82 -11.70
C ASP A 45 2.57 24.80 -10.56
N LEU A 46 1.31 25.23 -10.36
CA LEU A 46 0.91 26.05 -9.22
C LEU A 46 1.21 25.33 -7.90
N LEU A 47 0.83 24.05 -7.78
CA LEU A 47 1.11 23.26 -6.58
C LEU A 47 2.62 23.06 -6.37
N LYS A 48 3.38 22.76 -7.41
CA LYS A 48 4.85 22.57 -7.31
C LYS A 48 5.57 23.84 -6.86
N LYS A 49 5.19 25.01 -7.40
CA LYS A 49 5.72 26.31 -6.97
C LYS A 49 5.48 26.53 -5.48
N PHE A 50 4.24 26.31 -5.04
CA PHE A 50 3.89 26.44 -3.63
C PHE A 50 4.67 25.44 -2.74
N ILE A 51 4.84 24.19 -3.17
CA ILE A 51 5.62 23.17 -2.44
C ILE A 51 7.09 23.58 -2.27
N TYR A 52 7.68 24.27 -3.25
CA TYR A 52 9.07 24.73 -3.20
C TYR A 52 9.28 25.89 -2.22
N GLU A 53 8.35 26.83 -2.19
CA GLU A 53 8.43 28.04 -1.35
C GLU A 53 8.04 27.77 0.11
N GLN A 54 7.21 26.74 0.35
CA GLN A 54 6.61 26.53 1.66
C GLN A 54 7.56 25.89 2.68
N LYS A 55 7.78 26.59 3.80
CA LYS A 55 8.57 26.09 4.94
C LYS A 55 7.78 25.20 5.90
N ARG A 56 6.45 25.34 5.94
CA ARG A 56 5.59 24.58 6.86
C ARG A 56 5.44 23.12 6.37
N PRO A 57 5.83 22.10 7.16
CA PRO A 57 5.85 20.72 6.71
C PRO A 57 4.44 20.15 6.46
N THR A 58 3.43 20.58 7.23
CA THR A 58 2.04 20.11 7.06
C THR A 58 1.44 20.59 5.75
N ALA A 59 1.59 21.88 5.44
CA ALA A 59 1.10 22.48 4.19
C ALA A 59 1.82 21.88 2.98
N LYS A 60 3.15 21.72 3.09
CA LYS A 60 3.96 21.05 2.06
C LYS A 60 3.46 19.63 1.78
N LEU A 61 3.16 18.85 2.83
CA LEU A 61 2.60 17.51 2.69
C LEU A 61 1.25 17.51 1.98
N ASN A 62 0.30 18.33 2.42
CA ASN A 62 -1.06 18.36 1.86
C ASN A 62 -1.05 18.75 0.37
N CYS A 63 -0.31 19.80 0.00
CA CYS A 63 -0.15 20.20 -1.40
C CYS A 63 0.57 19.14 -2.23
N THR A 64 1.57 18.45 -1.68
CA THR A 64 2.26 17.35 -2.38
C THR A 64 1.31 16.18 -2.64
N LEU A 65 0.49 15.79 -1.65
CA LEU A 65 -0.49 14.73 -1.83
C LEU A 65 -1.54 15.09 -2.88
N MET A 66 -1.97 16.35 -2.93
CA MET A 66 -2.86 16.83 -3.98
C MET A 66 -2.20 16.77 -5.35
N ALA A 67 -0.96 17.25 -5.48
CA ALA A 67 -0.20 17.20 -6.74
C ALA A 67 -0.02 15.75 -7.22
N VAL A 68 0.33 14.83 -6.32
CA VAL A 68 0.44 13.39 -6.58
C VAL A 68 -0.89 12.83 -7.06
N LYS A 69 -2.01 13.16 -6.39
CA LYS A 69 -3.34 12.72 -6.83
C LYS A 69 -3.64 13.18 -8.26
N LEU A 70 -3.37 14.44 -8.59
CA LEU A 70 -3.57 14.98 -9.94
C LEU A 70 -2.69 14.27 -10.97
N LEU A 71 -1.40 14.04 -10.67
CA LEU A 71 -0.49 13.30 -11.54
C LEU A 71 -0.93 11.86 -11.79
N LEU A 72 -1.41 11.17 -10.76
CA LEU A 72 -1.96 9.82 -10.91
C LEU A 72 -3.23 9.80 -11.77
N MET A 73 -4.06 10.85 -11.71
CA MET A 73 -5.20 10.99 -12.62
C MET A 73 -4.78 11.21 -14.08
N GLN A 74 -3.58 11.75 -14.34
CA GLN A 74 -2.98 11.85 -15.68
C GLN A 74 -2.17 10.60 -16.07
N ASN A 75 -2.15 9.56 -15.23
CA ASN A 75 -1.32 8.38 -15.39
C ASN A 75 0.20 8.67 -15.38
N ASN A 76 0.63 9.83 -14.86
CA ASN A 76 2.04 10.20 -14.73
C ASN A 76 2.62 9.67 -13.41
N THR A 77 2.84 8.35 -13.36
CA THR A 77 3.26 7.65 -12.14
C THR A 77 4.70 7.99 -11.74
N ASN A 78 5.60 8.18 -12.70
CA ASN A 78 7.01 8.44 -12.42
C ASN A 78 7.22 9.77 -11.69
N GLU A 79 6.53 10.83 -12.13
CA GLU A 79 6.61 12.14 -11.50
C GLU A 79 5.93 12.18 -10.12
N ALA A 80 4.87 11.38 -9.94
CA ALA A 80 4.26 11.20 -8.63
C ALA A 80 5.25 10.57 -7.63
N ILE A 81 6.05 9.59 -8.06
CA ILE A 81 7.08 8.95 -7.23
C ILE A 81 8.16 9.97 -6.83
N THR A 82 8.67 10.76 -7.78
CA THR A 82 9.73 11.75 -7.49
C THR A 82 9.27 12.81 -6.49
N LEU A 83 8.02 13.29 -6.61
CA LEU A 83 7.45 14.23 -5.64
C LEU A 83 7.36 13.65 -4.23
N LEU A 84 6.93 12.39 -4.10
CA LEU A 84 6.85 11.72 -2.80
C LEU A 84 8.23 11.45 -2.19
N GLN A 85 9.24 11.15 -3.00
CA GLN A 85 10.63 10.99 -2.53
C GLN A 85 11.22 12.32 -2.00
N ASN A 86 10.83 13.44 -2.59
CA ASN A 86 11.29 14.78 -2.20
C ASN A 86 10.69 15.32 -0.90
N LEU A 87 9.82 14.56 -0.22
CA LEU A 87 9.21 14.93 1.06
C LEU A 87 10.17 14.88 2.27
N GLY A 88 11.42 14.46 2.07
CA GLY A 88 12.42 14.39 3.16
C GLY A 88 12.03 13.37 4.22
N GLU A 89 12.10 13.73 5.50
CA GLU A 89 11.76 12.82 6.61
C GLU A 89 10.31 12.33 6.60
N LEU A 90 9.38 13.13 6.04
CA LEU A 90 7.97 12.78 5.98
C LEU A 90 7.73 11.52 5.14
N LYS A 91 8.66 11.18 4.22
CA LYS A 91 8.57 9.98 3.36
C LYS A 91 8.46 8.68 4.17
N TYR A 92 9.03 8.63 5.38
CA TYR A 92 9.03 7.44 6.23
C TYR A 92 7.71 7.24 6.99
N LYS A 93 6.76 8.18 6.90
CA LYS A 93 5.42 7.98 7.45
C LYS A 93 4.76 6.79 6.74
N LEU A 94 4.27 5.83 7.51
CA LEU A 94 3.72 4.55 7.01
C LEU A 94 2.72 4.70 5.86
N GLY A 95 1.82 5.70 5.92
CA GLY A 95 0.87 5.97 4.83
C GLY A 95 1.55 6.38 3.52
N ILE A 96 2.65 7.14 3.60
CA ILE A 96 3.44 7.54 2.42
C ILE A 96 4.25 6.37 1.89
N VAL A 97 4.90 5.60 2.77
CA VAL A 97 5.62 4.37 2.40
C VAL A 97 4.68 3.39 1.69
N SER A 98 3.47 3.17 2.21
CA SER A 98 2.46 2.32 1.57
C SER A 98 2.09 2.82 0.18
N THR A 99 1.95 4.14 0.01
CA THR A 99 1.64 4.75 -1.29
C THR A 99 2.80 4.54 -2.26
N LEU A 100 4.02 4.88 -1.86
CA LEU A 100 5.23 4.69 -2.66
C LEU A 100 5.43 3.23 -3.10
N VAL A 101 5.30 2.28 -2.17
CA VAL A 101 5.38 0.84 -2.47
C VAL A 101 4.32 0.46 -3.50
N THR A 102 3.09 0.93 -3.35
CA THR A 102 2.02 0.67 -4.32
C THR A 102 2.37 1.21 -5.71
N LEU A 103 2.94 2.41 -5.80
CA LEU A 103 3.38 3.00 -7.06
C LEU A 103 4.55 2.24 -7.68
N TYR A 104 5.54 1.81 -6.87
CA TYR A 104 6.65 0.98 -7.34
C TYR A 104 6.18 -0.37 -7.89
N LEU A 105 5.25 -1.02 -7.19
CA LEU A 105 4.65 -2.27 -7.67
C LEU A 105 3.85 -2.06 -8.96
N ASN A 106 3.19 -0.91 -9.13
CA ASN A 106 2.47 -0.58 -10.37
C ASN A 106 3.41 -0.46 -11.58
N ILE A 107 4.66 0.01 -11.37
CA ILE A 107 5.69 0.05 -12.42
C ILE A 107 6.57 -1.22 -12.44
N ASN A 108 6.16 -2.29 -11.74
CA ASN A 108 6.89 -3.56 -11.58
C ASN A 108 8.34 -3.39 -11.06
N ASN A 109 8.60 -2.35 -10.27
CA ASN A 109 9.90 -2.11 -9.65
C ASN A 109 9.94 -2.65 -8.22
N PHE A 110 10.05 -3.97 -8.10
CA PHE A 110 10.07 -4.68 -6.82
C PHE A 110 11.32 -4.35 -5.99
N LYS A 111 12.46 -4.16 -6.67
CA LYS A 111 13.72 -3.82 -6.01
C LYS A 111 13.62 -2.49 -5.27
N ALA A 112 13.14 -1.44 -5.94
CA ALA A 112 12.95 -0.14 -5.29
C ALA A 112 11.94 -0.19 -4.13
N ALA A 113 10.89 -1.02 -4.24
CA ALA A 113 9.96 -1.23 -3.14
C ALA A 113 10.62 -1.92 -1.93
N SER A 114 11.43 -2.96 -2.15
CA SER A 114 12.17 -3.66 -1.10
C SER A 114 13.22 -2.74 -0.46
N ASP A 115 13.97 -1.99 -1.25
CA ASP A 115 14.95 -1.00 -0.79
C ASP A 115 14.26 0.07 0.08
N LEU A 116 13.12 0.61 -0.35
CA LEU A 116 12.35 1.57 0.43
C LEU A 116 11.90 1.00 1.78
N PHE A 117 11.47 -0.28 1.83
CA PHE A 117 11.13 -0.93 3.10
C PHE A 117 12.35 -1.08 4.01
N ASN A 118 13.51 -1.46 3.47
CA ASN A 118 14.75 -1.59 4.23
C ASN A 118 15.23 -0.24 4.77
N ASP A 119 15.20 0.82 3.95
CA ASP A 119 15.52 2.19 4.35
C ASP A 119 14.57 2.69 5.44
N THR A 120 13.28 2.37 5.32
CA THR A 120 12.29 2.73 6.32
C THR A 120 12.54 1.99 7.63
N LEU A 121 12.87 0.70 7.58
CA LEU A 121 13.21 -0.11 8.76
C LEU A 121 14.47 0.40 9.47
N SER A 122 15.50 0.79 8.73
CA SER A 122 16.73 1.35 9.31
C SER A 122 16.45 2.68 10.00
N TRP A 123 15.65 3.55 9.39
CA TRP A 123 15.22 4.83 9.99
C TRP A 123 14.41 4.63 11.28
N TYR A 124 13.45 3.69 11.29
CA TYR A 124 12.65 3.38 12.48
C TYR A 124 13.48 2.73 13.60
N SER A 125 14.48 1.91 13.24
CA SER A 125 15.37 1.25 14.21
C SER A 125 16.26 2.26 14.93
N GLN A 126 16.68 3.34 14.26
CA GLN A 126 17.52 4.40 14.84
C GLN A 126 16.77 5.35 15.78
N LYS A 127 15.46 5.55 15.55
CA LYS A 127 14.63 6.48 16.32
C LYS A 127 13.88 5.83 17.49
N GLU A 128 14.23 4.60 17.89
CA GLU A 128 13.57 3.82 18.95
C GLU A 128 12.04 3.84 18.85
N VAL A 129 11.52 3.55 17.67
CA VAL A 129 10.07 3.62 17.43
C VAL A 129 9.39 2.28 17.74
N ASP A 130 8.17 2.37 18.26
CA ASP A 130 7.19 1.30 18.49
C ASP A 130 7.47 0.00 17.70
N ASN A 131 7.76 -1.09 18.44
CA ASN A 131 7.92 -2.44 17.89
C ASN A 131 6.75 -2.88 16.99
N SER A 132 5.55 -2.32 17.21
CA SER A 132 4.37 -2.53 16.38
C SER A 132 4.58 -2.08 14.92
N LYS A 133 5.13 -0.89 14.69
CA LYS A 133 5.36 -0.34 13.34
C LYS A 133 6.42 -1.16 12.58
N ILE A 134 7.48 -1.55 13.29
CA ILE A 134 8.53 -2.42 12.76
C ILE A 134 7.94 -3.79 12.37
N THR A 135 7.10 -4.37 13.22
CA THR A 135 6.39 -5.63 12.94
C THR A 135 5.52 -5.53 11.68
N ILE A 136 4.77 -4.43 11.53
CA ILE A 136 3.93 -4.20 10.34
C ILE A 136 4.79 -4.14 9.08
N LEU A 137 5.90 -3.39 9.10
CA LEU A 137 6.80 -3.24 7.95
C LEU A 137 7.47 -4.57 7.59
N LEU A 138 7.99 -5.32 8.58
CA LEU A 138 8.59 -6.64 8.35
C LEU A 138 7.58 -7.62 7.76
N LYS A 139 6.33 -7.60 8.24
CA LYS A 139 5.25 -8.44 7.71
C LYS A 139 4.95 -8.15 6.25
N GLN A 140 4.89 -6.87 5.88
CA GLN A 140 4.61 -6.48 4.50
C GLN A 140 5.80 -6.78 3.58
N LEU A 141 7.03 -6.55 4.05
CA LEU A 141 8.24 -6.88 3.30
C LEU A 141 8.36 -8.40 3.06
N ALA A 142 8.13 -9.23 4.08
CA ALA A 142 8.12 -10.68 3.92
C ALA A 142 7.10 -11.14 2.87
N LYS A 143 5.87 -10.60 2.92
CA LYS A 143 4.84 -10.89 1.90
C LYS A 143 5.25 -10.47 0.50
N LEU A 144 5.96 -9.35 0.36
CA LEU A 144 6.47 -8.88 -0.92
C LEU A 144 7.51 -9.87 -1.47
N HIS A 145 8.48 -10.30 -0.67
CA HIS A 145 9.48 -11.30 -1.10
C HIS A 145 8.87 -12.67 -1.42
N LEU A 146 7.85 -13.11 -0.66
CA LEU A 146 7.10 -14.34 -0.99
C LEU A 146 6.36 -14.24 -2.33
N ARG A 147 5.88 -13.05 -2.70
CA ARG A 147 5.22 -12.83 -4.01
C ARG A 147 6.22 -12.88 -5.16
N GLU A 148 7.41 -12.32 -4.96
CA GLU A 148 8.49 -12.28 -5.95
C GLU A 148 9.31 -13.59 -6.02
N GLN A 149 8.88 -14.64 -5.33
CA GLN A 149 9.55 -15.95 -5.30
C GLN A 149 11.00 -15.88 -4.78
N ASP A 150 11.25 -14.99 -3.81
CA ASP A 150 12.50 -14.93 -3.06
C ASP A 150 12.29 -15.46 -1.63
N PRO A 151 12.23 -16.78 -1.44
CA PRO A 151 11.95 -17.39 -0.14
C PRO A 151 13.08 -17.17 0.87
N LYS A 152 14.31 -16.90 0.41
CA LYS A 152 15.47 -16.72 1.29
C LYS A 152 15.37 -15.41 2.08
N GLU A 153 15.15 -14.29 1.39
CA GLU A 153 14.93 -13.01 2.07
C GLU A 153 13.63 -13.01 2.85
N ALA A 154 12.56 -13.65 2.33
CA ALA A 154 11.32 -13.80 3.07
C ALA A 154 11.50 -14.53 4.41
N ALA A 155 12.23 -15.65 4.43
CA ALA A 155 12.51 -16.41 5.64
C ALA A 155 13.30 -15.57 6.66
N LYS A 156 14.30 -14.80 6.22
CA LYS A 156 15.05 -13.87 7.09
C LYS A 156 14.17 -12.79 7.72
N ARG A 157 13.17 -12.28 7.00
CA ARG A 157 12.23 -11.29 7.58
C ARG A 157 11.24 -11.94 8.53
N LEU A 158 10.78 -13.15 8.23
CA LEU A 158 9.87 -13.91 9.09
C LEU A 158 10.54 -14.38 10.39
N SER A 159 11.82 -14.77 10.36
CA SER A 159 12.56 -15.16 11.57
C SER A 159 12.68 -13.98 12.55
N ARG A 160 13.08 -12.81 12.04
CA ARG A 160 13.11 -11.57 12.83
C ARG A 160 11.73 -11.22 13.40
N LEU A 161 10.66 -11.55 12.67
CA LEU A 161 9.29 -11.28 13.11
C LEU A 161 8.86 -12.24 14.24
N LEU A 162 9.31 -13.50 14.20
CA LEU A 162 9.13 -14.47 15.28
C LEU A 162 9.90 -14.09 16.55
N GLU A 163 11.11 -13.55 16.42
CA GLU A 163 11.87 -13.01 17.56
C GLU A 163 11.10 -11.89 18.27
N LEU A 164 10.43 -11.02 17.50
CA LEU A 164 9.61 -9.93 18.06
C LEU A 164 8.27 -10.42 18.62
N ASN A 165 7.68 -11.48 18.04
CA ASN A 165 6.36 -11.98 18.41
C ASN A 165 6.31 -13.53 18.40
N PRO A 166 6.87 -14.20 19.42
CA PRO A 166 7.00 -15.66 19.44
C PRO A 166 5.65 -16.39 19.57
N THR A 167 4.62 -15.72 20.06
CA THR A 167 3.27 -16.28 20.23
C THR A 167 2.52 -16.51 18.92
N ASN A 168 2.93 -15.88 17.82
CA ASN A 168 2.16 -15.91 16.58
C ASN A 168 2.56 -17.08 15.67
N LYS A 169 1.86 -18.20 15.86
CA LYS A 169 2.01 -19.46 15.10
C LYS A 169 1.81 -19.31 13.58
N LYS A 170 1.13 -18.26 13.10
CA LYS A 170 0.96 -18.02 11.65
C LYS A 170 2.29 -17.70 10.97
N PHE A 171 3.18 -16.97 11.66
CA PHE A 171 4.50 -16.65 11.10
C PHE A 171 5.41 -17.87 11.10
N LEU A 172 5.30 -18.74 12.12
CA LEU A 172 6.01 -20.02 12.15
C LEU A 172 5.62 -20.91 10.96
N ALA A 173 4.32 -21.04 10.70
CA ALA A 173 3.84 -21.78 9.53
C ALA A 173 4.35 -21.19 8.21
N GLN A 174 4.31 -19.86 8.04
CA GLN A 174 4.83 -19.19 6.85
C GLN A 174 6.34 -19.35 6.70
N LEU A 175 7.09 -19.34 7.81
CA LEU A 175 8.52 -19.56 7.84
C LEU A 175 8.86 -20.97 7.36
N ILE A 176 8.15 -21.98 7.84
CA ILE A 176 8.32 -23.37 7.42
C ILE A 176 8.05 -23.51 5.93
N ILE A 177 6.94 -22.96 5.43
CA ILE A 177 6.62 -22.95 4.00
C ILE A 177 7.75 -22.29 3.20
N ALA A 178 8.31 -21.17 3.66
CA ALA A 178 9.43 -20.53 2.99
C ALA A 178 10.68 -21.43 2.97
N TYR A 179 11.05 -22.04 4.10
CA TYR A 179 12.18 -22.95 4.20
C TYR A 179 12.03 -24.21 3.34
N THR A 180 10.82 -24.78 3.22
CA THR A 180 10.62 -25.98 2.37
C THR A 180 11.05 -25.80 0.92
N GLN A 181 11.12 -24.57 0.42
CA GLN A 181 11.51 -24.28 -0.96
C GLN A 181 13.03 -24.31 -1.19
N PHE A 182 13.85 -24.20 -0.13
CA PHE A 182 15.31 -24.09 -0.28
C PHE A 182 16.14 -24.86 0.76
N ASP A 183 15.59 -25.15 1.93
CA ASP A 183 16.25 -25.83 3.06
C ASP A 183 15.23 -26.66 3.85
N PRO A 184 14.99 -27.92 3.45
CA PRO A 184 14.00 -28.79 4.08
C PRO A 184 14.41 -29.23 5.49
N GLU A 185 15.71 -29.27 5.79
CA GLU A 185 16.21 -29.69 7.11
C GLU A 185 15.80 -28.67 8.18
N LYS A 186 16.04 -27.38 7.93
CA LYS A 186 15.56 -26.32 8.83
C LYS A 186 14.03 -26.28 8.92
N ALA A 187 13.32 -26.53 7.82
CA ALA A 187 11.87 -26.59 7.84
C ALA A 187 11.36 -27.68 8.82
N GLN A 188 12.03 -28.83 8.86
CA GLN A 188 11.70 -29.93 9.77
C GLN A 188 11.96 -29.58 11.23
N GLU A 189 13.04 -28.85 11.54
CA GLU A 189 13.31 -28.36 12.89
C GLU A 189 12.21 -27.43 13.40
N TYR A 190 11.81 -26.45 12.58
CA TYR A 190 10.72 -25.53 12.93
C TYR A 190 9.35 -26.24 12.99
N SER A 191 9.15 -27.32 12.21
CA SER A 191 7.92 -28.12 12.23
C SER A 191 7.63 -28.71 13.62
N LYS A 192 8.68 -29.13 14.34
CA LYS A 192 8.55 -29.68 15.71
C LYS A 192 7.98 -28.68 16.72
N GLN A 193 8.04 -27.38 16.42
CA GLN A 193 7.51 -26.33 17.29
C GLN A 193 6.01 -26.07 17.07
N LEU A 194 5.39 -26.66 16.03
CA LEU A 194 3.95 -26.56 15.86
C LEU A 194 3.20 -27.37 16.92
N PRO A 195 2.04 -26.88 17.38
CA PRO A 195 1.15 -27.70 18.20
C PRO A 195 0.76 -28.97 17.43
N PRO A 196 0.69 -30.14 18.10
CA PRO A 196 0.24 -31.36 17.47
C PRO A 196 -1.18 -31.17 16.93
N LEU A 197 -1.41 -31.67 15.72
CA LEU A 197 -2.75 -31.70 15.14
C LEU A 197 -3.52 -32.82 15.83
N ASP A 198 -4.61 -32.47 16.53
CA ASP A 198 -5.50 -33.46 17.12
C ASP A 198 -6.39 -34.04 16.02
N LEU A 199 -5.95 -35.14 15.42
CA LEU A 199 -6.58 -35.81 14.28
C LEU A 199 -7.50 -36.96 14.72
N GLN A 200 -7.91 -37.00 15.99
CA GLN A 200 -8.60 -38.15 16.58
C GLN A 200 -9.93 -38.55 15.91
N ASP A 201 -10.56 -37.65 15.15
CA ASP A 201 -11.82 -37.91 14.41
C ASP A 201 -11.69 -37.80 12.89
N THR A 202 -10.46 -37.73 12.35
CA THR A 202 -10.27 -37.56 10.90
C THR A 202 -9.89 -38.88 10.25
N ASP A 203 -10.84 -39.46 9.51
CA ASP A 203 -10.62 -40.68 8.73
C ASP A 203 -9.66 -40.41 7.57
N ILE A 204 -8.41 -40.85 7.73
CA ILE A 204 -7.29 -40.62 6.81
C ILE A 204 -7.57 -41.30 5.46
N ASP A 205 -8.25 -42.46 5.48
CA ASP A 205 -8.60 -43.22 4.28
C ASP A 205 -9.64 -42.48 3.43
N LEU A 206 -10.55 -41.72 4.05
CA LEU A 206 -11.49 -40.86 3.31
C LEU A 206 -10.78 -39.67 2.65
N LEU A 207 -9.74 -39.11 3.27
CA LEU A 207 -8.96 -37.98 2.71
C LEU A 207 -8.08 -38.40 1.53
N GLU A 208 -7.44 -39.57 1.63
CA GLU A 208 -6.60 -40.13 0.57
C GLU A 208 -7.44 -40.63 -0.62
N ASN A 209 -8.65 -41.16 -0.37
CA ASN A 209 -9.57 -41.62 -1.40
C ASN A 209 -10.54 -40.54 -1.92
N THR A 210 -10.65 -39.38 -1.26
CA THR A 210 -11.29 -38.20 -1.89
C THR A 210 -10.42 -37.77 -3.04
N ASN A 211 -10.75 -38.28 -4.21
CA ASN A 211 -10.20 -37.88 -5.50
C ASN A 211 -10.31 -36.34 -5.60
N TRP A 212 -9.20 -35.61 -5.41
CA TRP A 212 -9.07 -34.15 -5.57
C TRP A 212 -9.16 -33.75 -7.06
N MET A 213 -10.15 -34.32 -7.77
CA MET A 213 -10.50 -33.98 -9.13
C MET A 213 -11.27 -32.65 -9.07
N MET A 214 -10.52 -31.56 -9.03
CA MET A 214 -11.03 -30.27 -9.48
C MET A 214 -11.60 -30.43 -10.90
N GLY A 215 -12.93 -30.26 -11.00
CA GLY A 215 -13.58 -29.84 -12.22
C GLY A 215 -14.16 -30.93 -13.12
N SER A 216 -15.37 -31.41 -12.82
CA SER A 216 -16.46 -31.35 -13.81
C SER A 216 -17.82 -31.74 -13.22
N LYS A 217 -18.73 -30.76 -13.28
CA LYS A 217 -20.18 -30.91 -13.53
C LYS A 217 -21.01 -31.69 -12.50
N LEU A 218 -21.49 -30.98 -11.49
CA LEU A 218 -22.91 -31.09 -11.12
C LEU A 218 -23.66 -29.87 -11.62
N ILE A 219 -24.03 -29.96 -12.90
CA ILE A 219 -25.07 -29.14 -13.50
C ILE A 219 -26.39 -29.61 -12.87
N LYS A 220 -26.90 -28.89 -11.87
CA LYS A 220 -28.34 -28.87 -11.60
C LYS A 220 -28.92 -27.67 -12.35
N LYS A 221 -29.62 -27.99 -13.43
CA LYS A 221 -30.35 -27.08 -14.30
C LYS A 221 -31.53 -26.50 -13.51
N SER A 222 -31.43 -25.26 -13.08
CA SER A 222 -32.58 -24.42 -12.76
C SER A 222 -32.47 -23.12 -13.54
N THR A 223 -33.41 -22.97 -14.47
CA THR A 223 -33.67 -21.81 -15.31
C THR A 223 -33.70 -20.51 -14.51
N LEU A 224 -32.98 -19.47 -14.97
CA LEU A 224 -33.33 -18.04 -14.86
C LEU A 224 -32.36 -17.22 -15.75
N LYS A 225 -32.91 -16.54 -16.76
CA LYS A 225 -32.31 -15.38 -17.46
C LYS A 225 -32.51 -14.11 -16.56
N PRO A 226 -31.95 -12.93 -16.86
CA PRO A 226 -30.74 -12.54 -17.61
C PRO A 226 -29.89 -11.44 -16.87
N ASP A 227 -28.86 -10.92 -17.56
CA ASP A 227 -28.23 -9.58 -17.44
C ASP A 227 -27.12 -9.23 -16.43
N ALA A 228 -26.30 -8.25 -16.87
CA ALA A 228 -25.24 -7.50 -16.17
C ALA A 228 -23.78 -8.03 -16.21
N ALA A 229 -23.22 -8.14 -17.42
CA ALA A 229 -21.77 -8.01 -17.62
C ALA A 229 -21.38 -6.52 -17.59
N GLY A 230 -20.75 -6.06 -16.50
CA GLY A 230 -20.38 -4.64 -16.44
C GLY A 230 -19.61 -4.10 -15.25
N TYR A 231 -18.99 -4.89 -14.35
CA TYR A 231 -18.22 -4.31 -13.23
C TYR A 231 -17.08 -5.23 -12.73
N LEU A 232 -16.08 -5.51 -13.56
CA LEU A 232 -14.90 -6.30 -13.13
C LEU A 232 -13.56 -5.54 -13.15
N ASN A 233 -13.52 -4.31 -13.67
CA ASN A 233 -12.26 -3.53 -13.75
C ASN A 233 -12.03 -2.52 -12.60
N LYS A 234 -12.83 -2.55 -11.52
CA LYS A 234 -12.66 -1.63 -10.38
C LYS A 234 -12.16 -2.29 -9.08
N PHE A 235 -12.02 -3.62 -9.06
CA PHE A 235 -11.66 -4.36 -7.84
C PHE A 235 -10.15 -4.52 -7.60
N ILE A 236 -9.30 -4.28 -8.60
CA ILE A 236 -7.85 -4.47 -8.47
C ILE A 236 -7.20 -3.32 -7.67
N LEU A 237 -7.77 -2.10 -7.70
CA LEU A 237 -7.22 -0.96 -6.96
C LEU A 237 -7.61 -0.91 -5.47
N LEU A 238 -8.66 -1.61 -5.04
CA LEU A 238 -9.13 -1.54 -3.65
C LEU A 238 -8.42 -2.52 -2.70
N LYS A 239 -7.81 -3.59 -3.19
CA LYS A 239 -7.16 -4.60 -2.31
C LYS A 239 -5.85 -4.13 -1.67
N CYS A 240 -5.19 -3.10 -2.20
CA CYS A 240 -4.01 -2.50 -1.54
C CYS A 240 -4.38 -1.53 -0.40
N CYS A 241 -5.55 -0.87 -0.45
CA CYS A 241 -5.97 0.07 0.60
C CYS A 241 -6.50 -0.60 1.88
N VAL A 242 -6.91 -1.88 1.83
CA VAL A 242 -7.61 -2.52 2.98
C VAL A 242 -6.66 -3.06 4.05
N CYS A 243 -5.35 -3.16 3.82
CA CYS A 243 -4.41 -3.62 4.85
C CYS A 243 -4.01 -2.56 5.89
N PHE A 244 -4.50 -1.32 5.80
CA PHE A 244 -4.07 -0.21 6.68
C PHE A 244 -5.17 0.44 7.53
N LYS A 245 -6.34 -0.19 7.65
CA LYS A 245 -7.41 0.35 8.51
C LYS A 245 -7.15 -0.01 9.99
N VAL A 246 -6.49 0.91 10.68
CA VAL A 246 -6.79 1.41 12.03
C VAL A 246 -7.10 0.36 13.10
N HIS A 247 -6.12 0.12 13.98
CA HIS A 247 -6.38 -0.12 15.41
C HIS A 247 -5.87 1.11 16.15
N ASP A 248 -6.72 2.14 16.20
CA ASP A 248 -6.69 3.16 17.25
C ASP A 248 -7.89 2.84 18.15
N ASN A 249 -7.59 2.22 19.29
CA ASN A 249 -8.25 2.33 20.59
C ASN A 249 -7.44 1.50 21.59
#